data_AF-A0A0C9YEK9-F1
#
_entry.id   AF-A0A0C9YEK9-F1
#
_cell.length_a   1.000
_cell.length_b   1.000
_cell.length_c   1.000
_cell.angle_alpha   90.00
_cell.angle_beta   90.00
_cell.angle_gamma   90.00
#
_symmetry.space_group_name_H-M   'P 1'
#
loop_
_entity.id
_entity.type
_entity.pdbx_description
1 polymer ?
#
loop_
_entity_poly.entity_id
_entity_poly.type
_entity_poly.pdbx_seq_one_letter_code
_entity_poly.pdbx_strand_id
1 'polypeptide(L)'
;MSIDVQEAIKAIQEMLPIIDPEEDYLTIVAAEEKIAASEAKRKKELDDIHGNLKSLTRLLESARVSSTRPTSVPSAEAHASALNELDRNRLALAKAISDAEGLVASREAELTALKEEARRLEQYDPAAEHEKELDGTALRLQIYKGMGFEPIIDKDKSISKMLVRSQSGDIHTVDFTTGKTDLEYTQLLWKLASS
;
A
#
# COMPACT_ATOMS: atom_id res chain seq x y z
N MET A 1 -33.16 -3.67 -123.70
CA MET A 1 -33.41 -2.23 -123.55
C MET A 1 -32.08 -1.53 -123.61
N SER A 2 -31.70 -0.99 -124.78
CA SER A 2 -30.51 -0.15 -124.90
C SER A 2 -30.86 1.22 -124.34
N ILE A 3 -30.17 1.64 -123.28
CA ILE A 3 -30.32 2.98 -122.72
C ILE A 3 -29.86 3.96 -123.81
N ASP A 4 -30.71 4.93 -124.15
CA ASP A 4 -30.36 5.98 -125.09
C ASP A 4 -29.23 6.83 -124.47
N VAL A 5 -28.08 6.82 -125.14
CA VAL A 5 -26.86 7.47 -124.66
C VAL A 5 -27.09 8.97 -124.51
N GLN A 6 -27.97 9.58 -125.30
CA GLN A 6 -28.28 11.01 -125.19
C GLN A 6 -29.12 11.33 -123.95
N GLU A 7 -30.04 10.46 -123.57
CA GLU A 7 -30.86 10.60 -122.36
C GLU A 7 -30.01 10.40 -121.10
N ALA A 8 -29.05 9.47 -121.13
CA ALA A 8 -28.07 9.28 -120.07
C ALA A 8 -27.13 10.49 -119.91
N ILE A 9 -26.66 11.09 -121.01
CA ILE A 9 -25.83 12.31 -120.97
C ILE A 9 -26.61 13.48 -120.37
N LYS A 10 -27.89 13.64 -120.73
CA LYS A 10 -28.73 14.70 -120.19
C LYS A 10 -28.99 14.52 -118.70
N ALA A 11 -29.26 13.30 -118.25
CA ALA A 11 -29.40 12.99 -116.82
C ALA A 11 -28.11 13.27 -116.03
N ILE A 12 -26.93 12.96 -116.60
CA ILE A 12 -25.64 13.29 -115.96
C ILE A 12 -25.44 14.81 -115.88
N GLN A 13 -25.80 15.56 -116.92
CA GLN A 13 -25.73 17.03 -116.92
C GLN A 13 -26.72 17.66 -115.93
N GLU A 14 -27.91 17.08 -115.76
CA GLU A 14 -28.91 17.51 -114.77
C GLU A 14 -28.47 17.19 -113.33
N MET A 15 -27.66 16.15 -113.10
CA MET A 15 -27.10 15.84 -111.78
C MET A 15 -25.87 16.67 -111.39
N LEU A 16 -25.13 17.21 -112.36
CA LEU A 16 -23.92 18.00 -112.10
C LEU A 16 -24.13 19.22 -111.17
N PRO A 17 -25.22 20.01 -111.29
CA PRO A 17 -25.50 21.13 -110.37
C PRO A 17 -26.19 20.71 -109.07
N ILE A 18 -26.64 19.45 -108.95
CA ILE A 18 -27.26 18.91 -107.71
C ILE A 18 -26.17 18.40 -106.76
N ILE A 19 -25.03 17.96 -107.30
CA ILE A 19 -23.88 17.53 -106.52
C ILE A 19 -23.00 18.75 -106.28
N ASP A 20 -22.98 19.25 -105.04
CA ASP A 20 -22.06 20.29 -104.58
C ASP A 20 -21.01 19.68 -103.64
N PRO A 21 -19.83 19.29 -104.18
CA PRO A 21 -18.76 18.73 -103.37
C PRO A 21 -18.18 19.71 -102.35
N GLU A 22 -18.34 21.03 -102.55
CA GLU A 22 -17.85 22.03 -101.61
C GLU A 22 -18.74 22.08 -100.37
N GLU A 23 -20.07 22.00 -100.54
CA GLU A 23 -21.02 21.89 -99.42
C GLU A 23 -20.82 20.61 -98.60
N ASP A 24 -20.61 19.47 -99.27
CA ASP A 24 -20.32 18.20 -98.60
C ASP A 24 -18.98 18.25 -97.84
N TYR A 25 -17.95 18.86 -98.43
CA TYR A 25 -16.65 19.06 -97.77
C TYR A 25 -16.79 19.93 -96.52
N LEU A 26 -17.50 21.06 -96.61
CA LEU A 26 -17.75 21.94 -95.47
C LEU A 26 -18.54 21.21 -94.37
N THR A 27 -19.48 20.34 -94.73
CA THR A 27 -20.25 19.53 -93.79
C THR A 27 -19.37 18.51 -93.08
N ILE A 28 -18.44 17.86 -93.80
CA ILE A 28 -17.47 16.92 -93.22
C ILE A 28 -16.53 17.66 -92.27
N VAL A 29 -15.98 18.81 -92.66
CA VAL A 29 -15.10 19.62 -91.79
C VAL A 29 -15.85 20.06 -90.53
N ALA A 30 -17.09 20.54 -90.65
CA ALA A 30 -17.90 20.91 -89.50
C ALA A 30 -18.23 19.71 -88.60
N ALA A 31 -18.38 18.51 -89.17
CA ALA A 31 -18.57 17.28 -88.40
C ALA A 31 -17.28 16.87 -87.67
N GLU A 32 -16.12 16.94 -88.32
CA GLU A 32 -14.81 16.68 -87.71
C GLU A 32 -14.52 17.65 -86.56
N GLU A 33 -14.78 18.94 -86.73
CA GLU A 33 -14.64 19.94 -85.68
C GLU A 33 -15.56 19.64 -84.48
N LYS A 34 -16.81 19.24 -84.73
CA LYS A 34 -17.75 18.83 -83.67
C LYS A 34 -17.28 17.56 -82.95
N ILE A 35 -16.72 16.59 -83.68
CA ILE A 35 -16.16 15.37 -83.08
C ILE A 35 -14.95 15.71 -82.21
N ALA A 36 -14.01 16.50 -82.73
CA ALA A 36 -12.83 16.95 -82.00
C ALA A 36 -13.22 17.74 -80.73
N ALA A 37 -14.20 18.64 -80.82
CA ALA A 37 -14.73 19.37 -79.68
C ALA A 37 -15.40 18.44 -78.63
N SER A 38 -16.15 17.43 -79.09
CA SER A 38 -16.78 16.42 -78.23
C SER A 38 -15.75 15.55 -77.51
N GLU A 39 -14.70 15.12 -78.21
CA GLU A 39 -13.59 14.36 -77.63
C GLU A 39 -12.81 15.18 -76.61
N ALA A 40 -12.51 16.44 -76.91
CA ALA A 40 -11.86 17.34 -75.96
C ALA A 40 -12.70 17.53 -74.69
N LYS A 41 -14.02 17.68 -74.84
CA LYS A 41 -14.95 17.78 -73.71
C LYS A 41 -14.97 16.49 -72.88
N ARG A 42 -15.10 15.33 -73.53
CA ARG A 42 -15.08 14.03 -72.84
C ARG A 42 -13.77 13.78 -72.10
N LYS A 43 -12.64 14.14 -72.71
CA LYS A 43 -11.32 14.03 -72.07
C LYS A 43 -11.24 14.89 -70.82
N LYS A 44 -11.70 16.15 -70.91
CA LYS A 44 -11.75 17.05 -69.75
C LYS A 44 -12.66 16.51 -68.64
N GLU A 45 -13.85 16.01 -68.99
CA GLU A 45 -14.76 15.40 -68.02
C GLU A 45 -14.13 14.17 -67.34
N LEU A 46 -13.42 13.32 -68.09
CA LEU A 46 -12.70 12.18 -67.53
C LEU A 46 -11.57 12.62 -66.59
N ASP A 47 -10.78 13.62 -66.98
CA ASP A 47 -9.71 14.16 -66.15
C ASP A 47 -10.26 14.78 -64.85
N ASP A 48 -11.37 15.51 -64.94
CA ASP A 48 -12.06 16.11 -63.78
C ASP A 48 -12.61 15.01 -62.84
N ILE A 49 -13.25 13.96 -63.40
CA ILE A 49 -13.75 12.82 -62.62
C ILE A 49 -12.60 12.06 -61.96
N HIS A 50 -11.49 11.81 -62.66
CA HIS A 50 -10.31 11.17 -62.09
C HIS A 50 -9.67 12.02 -60.99
N GLY A 51 -9.62 13.34 -61.16
CA GLY A 51 -9.17 14.29 -60.14
C GLY A 51 -10.02 14.21 -58.88
N ASN A 52 -11.34 14.21 -59.04
CA ASN A 52 -12.31 14.09 -57.95
C ASN A 52 -12.24 12.72 -57.25
N LEU A 53 -12.08 11.64 -58.01
CA LEU A 53 -11.93 10.31 -57.43
C LEU A 53 -10.67 10.27 -56.56
N LYS A 54 -9.53 10.76 -57.07
CA LYS A 54 -8.26 10.78 -56.33
C LYS A 54 -8.35 11.64 -55.06
N SER A 55 -9.05 12.77 -55.09
CA SER A 55 -9.24 13.61 -53.90
C SER A 55 -10.11 12.91 -52.86
N LEU A 56 -11.22 12.30 -53.28
CA LEU A 56 -12.10 11.52 -52.40
C LEU A 56 -11.40 10.30 -51.81
N THR A 57 -10.57 9.58 -52.57
CA THR A 57 -9.78 8.46 -52.05
C THR A 57 -8.78 8.91 -51.00
N ARG A 58 -8.09 10.04 -51.20
CA ARG A 58 -7.19 10.61 -50.18
C ARG A 58 -7.94 11.01 -48.92
N LEU A 59 -9.12 11.60 -49.07
CA LEU A 59 -9.95 12.01 -47.95
C LEU A 59 -10.46 10.79 -47.18
N LEU A 60 -10.90 9.74 -47.87
CA LEU A 60 -11.27 8.46 -47.27
C LEU A 60 -10.11 7.85 -46.50
N GLU A 61 -8.91 7.77 -47.07
CA GLU A 61 -7.75 7.20 -46.37
C GLU A 61 -7.39 8.03 -45.12
N SER A 62 -7.43 9.36 -45.22
CA SER A 62 -7.23 10.23 -44.05
C SER A 62 -8.29 10.03 -42.96
N ALA A 63 -9.56 9.85 -43.35
CA ALA A 63 -10.66 9.57 -42.45
C ALA A 63 -10.56 8.15 -41.85
N ARG A 64 -10.02 7.19 -42.60
CA ARG A 64 -9.77 5.83 -42.13
C ARG A 64 -8.68 5.82 -41.08
N VAL A 65 -7.57 6.51 -41.33
CA VAL A 65 -6.47 6.66 -40.38
C VAL A 65 -6.93 7.41 -39.12
N SER A 66 -7.77 8.44 -39.25
CA SER A 66 -8.29 9.19 -38.09
C SER A 66 -9.38 8.46 -37.30
N SER A 67 -10.18 7.61 -37.96
CA SER A 67 -11.23 6.80 -37.31
C SER A 67 -10.69 5.53 -36.66
N THR A 68 -9.53 5.03 -37.12
CA THR A 68 -8.83 3.97 -36.41
C THR A 68 -8.19 4.50 -35.13
N ARG A 69 -8.36 3.76 -34.03
CA ARG A 69 -7.70 4.08 -32.75
C ARG A 69 -6.19 4.20 -32.98
N PRO A 70 -5.53 5.31 -32.59
CA PRO A 70 -4.09 5.46 -32.71
C PRO A 70 -3.37 4.32 -32.00
N THR A 71 -2.29 3.81 -32.60
CA THR A 71 -1.46 2.73 -32.02
C THR A 71 -0.80 3.11 -30.69
N SER A 72 -0.76 4.41 -30.37
CA SER A 72 -0.31 4.93 -29.07
C SER A 72 -1.29 4.68 -27.93
N VAL A 73 -2.56 4.38 -28.21
CA VAL A 73 -3.57 4.13 -27.19
C VAL A 73 -3.73 2.62 -27.02
N PRO A 74 -3.57 2.06 -25.80
CA PRO A 74 -3.78 0.64 -25.53
C PRO A 74 -5.10 0.15 -26.11
N SER A 75 -5.21 -1.12 -26.52
CA SER A 75 -6.49 -1.70 -26.92
C SER A 75 -7.49 -1.62 -25.74
N ALA A 76 -8.80 -1.70 -26.02
CA ALA A 76 -9.81 -1.66 -24.96
C ALA A 76 -9.57 -2.77 -23.92
N GLU A 77 -9.14 -3.95 -24.38
CA GLU A 77 -8.78 -5.10 -23.54
C GLU A 77 -7.52 -4.82 -22.72
N ALA A 78 -6.46 -4.28 -23.33
CA ALA A 78 -5.23 -3.94 -22.62
C ALA A 78 -5.48 -2.85 -21.55
N HIS A 79 -6.32 -1.86 -21.85
CA HIS A 79 -6.73 -0.84 -20.89
C HIS A 79 -7.55 -1.43 -19.74
N ALA A 80 -8.50 -2.32 -20.02
CA ALA A 80 -9.28 -3.00 -18.99
C ALA A 80 -8.40 -3.89 -18.09
N SER A 81 -7.42 -4.59 -18.68
CA SER A 81 -6.43 -5.37 -17.92
C SER A 81 -5.59 -4.47 -17.01
N ALA A 82 -5.10 -3.34 -17.53
CA ALA A 82 -4.32 -2.38 -16.75
C ALA A 82 -5.14 -1.77 -15.60
N LEU A 83 -6.42 -1.43 -15.83
CA LEU A 83 -7.32 -0.96 -14.78
C LEU A 83 -7.53 -2.02 -13.69
N ASN A 84 -7.76 -3.27 -14.06
CA ASN A 84 -7.94 -4.36 -13.10
C ASN A 84 -6.68 -4.62 -12.29
N GLU A 85 -5.50 -4.54 -12.92
CA GLU A 85 -4.22 -4.67 -12.23
C GLU A 85 -4.00 -3.51 -11.25
N LEU A 86 -4.31 -2.29 -11.66
CA LEU A 86 -4.19 -1.10 -10.81
C LEU A 86 -5.16 -1.15 -9.62
N ASP A 87 -6.38 -1.67 -9.82
CA ASP A 87 -7.36 -1.84 -8.74
C ASP A 87 -6.93 -2.93 -7.74
N ARG A 88 -6.38 -4.05 -8.23
CA ARG A 88 -5.76 -5.08 -7.38
C ARG A 88 -4.62 -4.50 -6.55
N ASN A 89 -3.75 -3.70 -7.17
CA ASN A 89 -2.64 -3.05 -6.48
C ASN A 89 -3.13 -2.06 -5.44
N ARG A 90 -4.16 -1.26 -5.76
CA ARG A 90 -4.79 -0.33 -4.81
C ARG A 90 -5.35 -1.07 -3.59
N LEU A 91 -6.07 -2.18 -3.79
CA LEU A 91 -6.61 -2.98 -2.68
C LEU A 91 -5.50 -3.63 -1.84
N ALA A 92 -4.45 -4.15 -2.48
CA ALA A 92 -3.30 -4.73 -1.80
C ALA A 92 -2.56 -3.67 -0.94
N LEU A 93 -2.35 -2.47 -1.48
CA LEU A 93 -1.72 -1.36 -0.76
C LEU A 93 -2.58 -0.89 0.41
N ALA A 94 -3.90 -0.73 0.22
CA ALA A 94 -4.80 -0.36 1.30
C ALA A 94 -4.77 -1.37 2.46
N LYS A 95 -4.73 -2.67 2.14
CA LYS A 95 -4.58 -3.72 3.15
C LYS A 95 -3.22 -3.62 3.86
N ALA A 96 -2.13 -3.49 3.11
CA ALA A 96 -0.79 -3.39 3.69
C ALA A 96 -0.65 -2.17 4.61
N ILE A 97 -1.28 -1.04 4.26
CA ILE A 97 -1.34 0.16 5.11
C ILE A 97 -2.12 -0.15 6.39
N SER A 98 -3.31 -0.75 6.29
CA SER A 98 -4.12 -1.10 7.47
C SER A 98 -3.38 -2.09 8.40
N ASP A 99 -2.67 -3.07 7.85
CA ASP A 99 -1.90 -4.04 8.62
C ASP A 99 -0.71 -3.34 9.33
N ALA A 100 -0.04 -2.41 8.64
CA ALA A 100 1.05 -1.62 9.21
C ALA A 100 0.57 -0.67 10.33
N GLU A 101 -0.56 0.01 10.13
CA GLU A 101 -1.18 0.86 11.14
C GLU A 101 -1.60 0.05 12.38
N GLY A 102 -2.16 -1.14 12.19
CA GLY A 102 -2.48 -2.06 13.29
C GLY A 102 -1.25 -2.49 14.09
N LEU A 103 -0.14 -2.79 13.41
CA LEU A 103 1.14 -3.10 14.05
C LEU A 103 1.67 -1.91 14.86
N VAL A 104 1.65 -0.70 14.30
CA VAL A 104 2.09 0.51 15.00
C VAL A 104 1.25 0.74 16.26
N ALA A 105 -0.08 0.65 16.16
CA ALA A 105 -0.97 0.82 17.30
C ALA A 105 -0.69 -0.23 18.41
N SER A 106 -0.44 -1.49 18.04
CA SER A 106 -0.07 -2.53 19.01
C SER A 106 1.26 -2.22 19.70
N ARG A 107 2.27 -1.76 18.96
CA ARG A 107 3.58 -1.41 19.52
C ARG A 107 3.51 -0.17 20.41
N GLU A 108 2.71 0.83 20.05
CA GLU A 108 2.49 2.00 20.88
C GLU A 108 1.78 1.66 22.20
N ALA A 109 0.81 0.73 22.15
CA ALA A 109 0.15 0.22 23.35
C ALA A 109 1.14 -0.54 24.26
N GLU A 110 1.95 -1.45 23.70
CA GLU A 110 3.01 -2.16 24.43
C GLU A 110 4.02 -1.18 25.07
N LEU A 111 4.47 -0.19 24.31
CA LEU A 111 5.42 0.81 24.76
C LEU A 111 4.84 1.64 25.90
N THR A 112 3.57 2.01 25.82
CA THR A 112 2.87 2.74 26.89
C THR A 112 2.75 1.89 28.16
N ALA A 113 2.40 0.61 28.02
CA ALA A 113 2.33 -0.32 29.17
C ALA A 113 3.70 -0.50 29.84
N LEU A 114 4.76 -0.70 29.05
CA LEU A 114 6.13 -0.84 29.55
C LEU A 114 6.63 0.43 30.22
N LYS A 115 6.28 1.62 29.69
CA LYS A 115 6.63 2.89 30.33
C LYS A 115 5.96 3.04 31.70
N GLU A 116 4.70 2.66 31.81
CA GLU A 116 3.98 2.74 33.09
C GLU A 116 4.55 1.72 34.10
N GLU A 117 4.89 0.52 33.65
CA GLU A 117 5.57 -0.47 34.48
C GLU A 117 6.97 -0.02 34.93
N ALA A 118 7.77 0.55 34.04
CA ALA A 118 9.06 1.12 34.38
C ALA A 118 8.91 2.23 35.44
N ARG A 119 7.96 3.15 35.24
CA ARG A 119 7.66 4.21 36.20
C ARG A 119 7.18 3.67 37.56
N ARG A 120 6.43 2.56 37.56
CA ARG A 120 6.00 1.87 38.80
C ARG A 120 7.20 1.26 39.54
N LEU A 121 8.13 0.66 38.80
CA LEU A 121 9.35 0.07 39.36
C LEU A 121 10.33 1.15 39.85
N GLU A 122 10.44 2.29 39.17
CA GLU A 122 11.26 3.42 39.63
C GLU A 122 10.75 4.01 40.96
N GLN A 123 9.44 3.97 41.20
CA GLN A 123 8.83 4.38 42.47
C GLN A 123 8.91 3.31 43.56
N TYR A 124 9.21 2.06 43.19
CA TYR A 124 9.32 0.96 44.13
C TYR A 124 10.67 1.03 44.84
N ASP A 125 10.65 1.28 46.15
CA ASP A 125 11.84 1.24 47.00
C ASP A 125 11.86 -0.10 47.78
N PRO A 126 12.71 -1.07 47.39
CA PRO A 126 12.82 -2.34 48.07
C PRO A 126 13.32 -2.21 49.51
N ALA A 127 14.11 -1.17 49.83
CA ALA A 127 14.65 -0.98 51.17
C ALA A 127 13.56 -0.58 52.16
N ALA A 128 12.65 0.32 51.74
CA ALA A 128 11.51 0.75 52.55
C ALA A 128 10.50 -0.39 52.79
N GLU A 129 10.26 -1.26 51.80
CA GLU A 129 9.39 -2.42 52.00
C GLU A 129 10.05 -3.48 52.87
N HIS A 130 11.35 -3.74 52.69
CA HIS A 130 12.07 -4.69 53.54
C HIS A 130 12.19 -4.19 54.99
N GLU A 131 12.30 -2.88 55.22
CA GLU A 131 12.25 -2.28 56.57
C GLU A 131 10.89 -2.48 57.25
N LYS A 132 9.78 -2.47 56.49
CA LYS A 132 8.44 -2.79 57.03
C LYS A 132 8.26 -4.28 57.31
N GLU A 133 8.85 -5.14 56.48
CA GLU A 133 8.73 -6.60 56.61
C GLU A 133 9.71 -7.19 57.65
N LEU A 134 10.87 -6.57 57.85
CA LEU A 134 11.82 -6.94 58.91
C LEU A 134 11.24 -6.53 60.26
N ASP A 135 10.66 -7.50 60.97
CA ASP A 135 10.29 -7.32 62.37
C ASP A 135 11.55 -7.01 63.20
N GLY A 136 11.73 -5.74 63.55
CA GLY A 136 12.83 -5.27 64.39
C GLY A 136 12.88 -6.00 65.74
N THR A 137 11.77 -6.58 66.19
CA THR A 137 11.70 -7.43 67.38
C THR A 137 12.43 -8.75 67.14
N ALA A 138 12.20 -9.41 66.01
CA ALA A 138 12.88 -10.66 65.66
C ALA A 138 14.39 -10.48 65.55
N LEU A 139 14.86 -9.40 64.93
CA LEU A 139 16.28 -9.07 64.86
C LEU A 139 16.90 -8.82 66.24
N ARG A 140 16.23 -8.03 67.09
CA ARG A 140 16.71 -7.79 68.47
C ARG A 140 16.76 -9.09 69.27
N LEU A 141 15.75 -9.95 69.14
CA LEU A 141 15.73 -11.26 69.79
C LEU A 141 16.86 -12.16 69.30
N GLN A 142 17.20 -12.14 68.00
CA GLN A 142 18.33 -12.88 67.46
C GLN A 142 19.67 -12.35 67.98
N ILE A 143 19.82 -11.02 68.11
CA ILE A 143 21.01 -10.41 68.72
C ILE A 143 21.14 -10.86 70.18
N TYR A 144 20.07 -10.77 70.98
CA TYR A 144 20.12 -11.21 72.38
C TYR A 144 20.43 -12.71 72.52
N LYS A 145 19.86 -13.55 71.64
CA LYS A 145 20.20 -14.98 71.59
C LYS A 145 21.67 -15.20 71.22
N GLY A 146 22.21 -14.43 70.27
CA GLY A 146 23.62 -14.46 69.89
C GLY A 146 24.57 -14.02 71.00
N MET A 147 24.11 -13.10 71.88
CA MET A 147 24.81 -12.70 73.09
C MET A 147 24.76 -13.75 74.21
N GLY A 148 24.07 -14.88 74.00
CA GLY A 148 23.99 -15.99 74.95
C GLY A 148 22.78 -15.97 75.87
N PHE A 149 21.82 -15.07 75.66
CA PHE A 149 20.60 -14.97 76.44
C PHE A 149 19.48 -15.81 75.81
N GLU A 150 19.10 -16.91 76.44
CA GLU A 150 18.10 -17.84 75.93
C GLU A 150 16.95 -18.02 76.95
N PRO A 151 15.76 -17.44 76.68
CA PRO A 151 14.62 -17.57 77.58
C PRO A 151 13.99 -18.96 77.45
N ILE A 152 13.70 -19.58 78.60
CA ILE A 152 12.91 -20.81 78.68
C ILE A 152 11.47 -20.39 79.00
N ILE A 153 10.59 -20.69 78.05
CA ILE A 153 9.16 -20.39 78.15
C ILE A 153 8.47 -21.61 78.78
N ASP A 154 7.68 -21.38 79.82
CA ASP A 154 6.86 -22.42 80.45
C ASP A 154 5.57 -22.68 79.66
N LYS A 155 4.82 -23.74 80.01
CA LYS A 155 3.57 -24.15 79.34
C LYS A 155 2.51 -23.05 79.29
N ASP A 156 2.58 -22.10 80.22
CA ASP A 156 1.65 -20.96 80.31
C ASP A 156 2.10 -19.73 79.50
N LYS A 157 3.09 -19.87 78.61
CA LYS A 157 3.70 -18.80 77.80
C LYS A 157 4.36 -17.67 78.61
N SER A 158 4.60 -17.87 79.90
CA SER A 158 5.40 -16.97 80.74
C SER A 158 6.88 -17.38 80.71
N ILE A 159 7.78 -16.39 80.82
CA ILE A 159 9.23 -16.63 80.92
C ILE A 159 9.51 -17.02 82.37
N SER A 160 9.73 -18.31 82.63
CA SER A 160 10.00 -18.81 83.98
C SER A 160 11.49 -18.78 84.30
N LYS A 161 12.35 -19.09 83.33
CA LYS A 161 13.81 -19.18 83.49
C LYS A 161 14.53 -18.60 82.29
N MET A 162 15.78 -18.20 82.51
CA MET A 162 16.66 -17.71 81.45
C MET A 162 18.02 -18.37 81.57
N LEU A 163 18.47 -18.94 80.46
CA LEU A 163 19.82 -19.45 80.31
C LEU A 163 20.71 -18.30 79.84
N VAL A 164 21.84 -18.15 80.52
CA VAL A 164 22.88 -17.19 80.16
C VAL A 164 24.13 -17.97 79.85
N ARG A 165 24.55 -17.96 78.58
CA ARG A 165 25.85 -18.50 78.16
C ARG A 165 26.88 -17.39 78.28
N SER A 166 27.91 -17.64 79.08
CA SER A 166 29.03 -16.71 79.22
C SER A 166 30.01 -16.81 78.04
N GLN A 167 30.81 -15.77 77.84
CA GLN A 167 31.93 -15.77 76.90
C GLN A 167 32.98 -16.86 77.22
N SER A 168 33.07 -17.26 78.48
CA SER A 168 33.94 -18.36 78.95
C SER A 168 33.43 -19.75 78.55
N GLY A 169 32.19 -19.86 78.07
CA GLY A 169 31.53 -21.11 77.66
C GLY A 169 30.62 -21.74 78.71
N ASP A 170 30.58 -21.18 79.92
CA ASP A 170 29.73 -21.67 81.02
C ASP A 170 28.26 -21.27 80.84
N ILE A 171 27.35 -22.17 81.20
CA ILE A 171 25.89 -21.98 81.08
C ILE A 171 25.28 -21.81 82.47
N HIS A 172 24.75 -20.63 82.74
CA HIS A 172 24.10 -20.29 84.00
C HIS A 172 22.58 -20.26 83.82
N THR A 173 21.84 -20.83 84.78
CA THR A 173 20.37 -20.74 84.80
C THR A 173 19.92 -19.71 85.83
N VAL A 174 19.15 -18.72 85.42
CA VAL A 174 18.52 -17.73 86.30
C VAL A 174 17.01 -17.98 86.33
N ASP A 175 16.46 -18.10 87.53
CA ASP A 175 15.03 -18.35 87.75
C ASP A 175 14.33 -17.05 88.18
N PHE A 176 13.30 -16.64 87.45
CA PHE A 176 12.58 -15.39 87.69
C PHE A 176 11.50 -15.50 88.77
N THR A 177 11.25 -16.71 89.29
CA THR A 177 10.27 -16.95 90.37
C THR A 177 10.76 -16.54 91.76
N THR A 178 12.01 -16.07 91.88
CA THR A 178 12.66 -15.75 93.16
C THR A 178 12.28 -14.39 93.76
N GLY A 179 11.40 -13.61 93.11
CA GLY A 179 10.82 -12.37 93.66
C GLY A 179 11.77 -11.17 93.75
N LYS A 180 12.92 -11.19 93.05
CA LYS A 180 13.85 -10.05 92.98
C LYS A 180 13.27 -8.92 92.11
N THR A 181 13.81 -7.72 92.27
CA THR A 181 13.45 -6.58 91.42
C THR A 181 14.07 -6.71 90.03
N ASP A 182 13.43 -6.13 89.00
CA ASP A 182 13.91 -6.17 87.61
C ASP A 182 15.34 -5.65 87.46
N LEU A 183 15.72 -4.65 88.27
CA LEU A 183 17.07 -4.09 88.29
C LEU A 183 18.11 -5.10 88.79
N GLU A 184 17.78 -5.85 89.85
CA GLU A 184 18.66 -6.88 90.40
C GLU A 184 18.83 -8.06 89.43
N TYR A 185 17.76 -8.46 88.73
CA TYR A 185 17.85 -9.48 87.69
C TYR A 185 18.71 -9.01 86.52
N THR A 186 18.53 -7.76 86.07
CA THR A 186 19.33 -7.20 84.97
C THR A 186 20.82 -7.19 85.31
N GLN A 187 21.18 -6.73 86.51
CA GLN A 187 22.58 -6.74 86.97
C GLN A 187 23.15 -8.16 87.06
N LEU A 188 22.36 -9.12 87.56
CA LEU A 188 22.76 -10.52 87.65
C LEU A 188 23.00 -11.13 86.26
N LEU A 189 22.08 -10.93 85.32
CA LEU A 189 22.18 -11.46 83.96
C LEU A 189 23.41 -10.93 83.23
N TRP A 190 23.67 -9.61 83.31
CA TRP A 190 24.85 -9.02 82.71
C TRP A 190 26.15 -9.47 83.37
N LYS A 191 26.16 -9.63 84.70
CA LYS A 191 27.33 -10.18 85.42
C LYS A 191 27.64 -11.62 85.02
N LEU A 192 26.61 -12.44 84.81
CA LEU A 192 26.78 -13.84 84.38
C LEU A 192 27.17 -13.96 82.90
N ALA A 193 26.72 -13.03 82.06
CA ALA A 193 27.11 -12.99 80.65
C ALA A 193 28.56 -12.52 80.43
N SER A 194 29.11 -11.72 81.35
CA SER A 194 30.47 -11.20 81.27
C SER A 194 31.53 -12.01 82.05
N SER A 195 31.11 -13.10 82.71
CA SER A 195 31.95 -13.91 83.62
C SER A 195 32.57 -15.12 82.92
#